data_AF-A0A2S0JUX8-F1
#
_entry.id   AF-A0A2S0JUX8-F1
#
_cell.length_a   1.000
_cell.length_b   1.000
_cell.length_c   1.000
_cell.angle_alpha   90.00
_cell.angle_beta   90.00
_cell.angle_gamma   90.00
#
_symmetry.space_group_name_H-M   'P 1'
#
loop_
_entity.id
_entity.type
_entity.pdbx_description
1 polymer ?
#
loop_
_entity_poly.entity_id
_entity_poly.type
_entity_poly.pdbx_seq_one_letter_code
_entity_poly.pdbx_strand_id
1 'polypeptide(L)'
;MYCTHCSEPIAALTEICTKCGVRPYVTKNFCHSCGSKVDCNQAMCIACGSMLKEIKKTQAAESYHPAIIGILSFFLVGLGQIIMGQIFKGLVMLVVSFILTLITLGLSSFIITPINVIDAVLIANKKRQGKQVGKWEFF
;
A
#
# COMPACT_ATOMS: atom_id res chain seq x y z
N MET A 1 -28.03 11.59 -12.61
CA MET A 1 -27.13 10.51 -12.16
C MET A 1 -27.46 10.21 -10.70
N TYR A 2 -26.98 9.11 -10.14
CA TYR A 2 -27.26 8.70 -8.76
C TYR A 2 -25.97 8.57 -7.94
N CYS A 3 -26.07 8.83 -6.63
CA CYS A 3 -24.97 8.64 -5.71
C CYS A 3 -24.66 7.14 -5.58
N THR A 4 -23.40 6.75 -5.79
CA THR A 4 -22.94 5.36 -5.73
C THR A 4 -22.81 4.80 -4.30
N HIS A 5 -23.24 5.58 -3.29
CA HIS A 5 -23.28 5.20 -1.88
C HIS A 5 -24.70 5.11 -1.30
N CYS A 6 -25.62 6.02 -1.64
CA CYS A 6 -26.95 6.10 -1.02
C CYS A 6 -28.12 6.15 -2.03
N SER A 7 -27.86 5.94 -3.32
CA SER A 7 -28.84 5.95 -4.42
C SER A 7 -29.69 7.21 -4.59
N GLU A 8 -29.27 8.36 -4.04
CA GLU A 8 -29.98 9.62 -4.23
C GLU A 8 -29.66 10.22 -5.62
N PRO A 9 -30.66 10.79 -6.34
CA PRO A 9 -30.39 11.56 -7.54
C PRO A 9 -29.54 12.79 -7.22
N ILE A 10 -28.45 12.97 -7.98
CA ILE A 10 -27.54 14.10 -7.87
C ILE A 10 -27.30 14.71 -9.25
N ALA A 11 -26.89 15.98 -9.28
CA ALA A 11 -26.67 16.72 -10.50
C ALA A 11 -25.29 16.46 -11.13
N ALA A 12 -25.17 16.77 -12.43
CA ALA A 12 -23.96 16.86 -13.27
C ALA A 12 -22.61 17.04 -12.53
N LEU A 13 -22.62 18.12 -11.75
CA LEU A 13 -21.45 18.85 -11.31
C LEU A 13 -21.27 18.78 -9.79
N THR A 14 -22.02 17.92 -9.10
CA THR A 14 -21.95 17.82 -7.63
C THR A 14 -20.71 17.04 -7.21
N GLU A 15 -19.78 17.72 -6.52
CA GLU A 15 -18.59 17.07 -5.97
C GLU A 15 -18.89 16.17 -4.77
N ILE A 16 -19.92 16.51 -3.99
CA ILE A 16 -20.30 15.83 -2.75
C ILE A 16 -21.82 15.64 -2.76
N CYS A 17 -22.28 14.44 -2.40
CA CYS A 17 -23.71 14.19 -2.24
C CYS A 17 -24.25 14.92 -1.00
N THR A 18 -25.28 15.75 -1.17
CA THR A 18 -25.91 16.52 -0.08
C THR A 18 -26.62 15.65 0.96
N LYS A 19 -27.00 14.42 0.61
CA LYS A 19 -27.70 13.49 1.52
C LYS A 19 -26.76 12.65 2.38
N CYS A 20 -25.67 12.13 1.80
CA CYS A 20 -24.78 11.20 2.51
C CYS A 20 -23.36 11.73 2.75
N GLY A 21 -23.01 12.90 2.20
CA GLY A 21 -21.68 13.49 2.34
C GLY A 21 -20.56 12.76 1.59
N VAL A 22 -20.86 11.66 0.89
CA VAL A 22 -19.86 10.88 0.13
C VAL A 22 -19.67 11.46 -1.27
N ARG A 23 -18.41 11.51 -1.72
CA ARG A 23 -18.07 11.89 -3.09
C ARG A 23 -18.55 10.81 -4.07
N PRO A 24 -19.21 11.17 -5.19
CA PRO A 24 -19.60 10.21 -6.20
C PRO A 24 -18.40 9.40 -6.73
N TYR A 25 -18.61 8.12 -7.07
CA TYR A 25 -17.61 7.20 -7.63
C TYR A 25 -16.50 6.70 -6.70
N VAL A 26 -16.55 7.01 -5.40
CA VAL A 26 -15.60 6.45 -4.40
C VAL A 26 -16.02 5.04 -3.97
N THR A 27 -17.32 4.80 -3.84
CA THR A 27 -17.90 3.50 -3.45
C THR A 27 -18.72 2.92 -4.60
N LYS A 28 -18.86 1.58 -4.64
CA LYS A 28 -19.55 0.85 -5.72
C LYS A 28 -20.69 -0.01 -5.13
N ASN A 29 -21.59 0.64 -4.39
CA ASN A 29 -22.76 -0.04 -3.81
C ASN A 29 -24.01 0.12 -4.69
N PHE A 30 -24.08 1.24 -5.43
CA PHE A 30 -25.20 1.58 -6.30
C PHE A 30 -24.71 2.04 -7.67
N CYS A 31 -25.55 1.82 -8.68
CA CYS A 31 -25.29 2.24 -10.05
C CYS A 31 -25.43 3.77 -10.19
N HIS A 32 -24.43 4.42 -10.79
CA HIS A 32 -24.45 5.86 -11.07
C HIS A 32 -25.50 6.27 -12.12
N SER A 33 -25.94 5.35 -12.97
CA SER A 33 -26.90 5.62 -14.05
C SER A 33 -28.35 5.43 -13.61
N CYS A 34 -28.67 4.30 -12.95
CA CYS A 34 -30.05 3.96 -12.58
C CYS A 34 -30.34 3.87 -11.09
N GLY A 35 -29.33 3.95 -10.21
CA GLY A 35 -29.53 3.88 -8.76
C GLY A 35 -29.81 2.47 -8.19
N SER A 36 -29.81 1.42 -9.01
CA SER A 36 -29.96 0.04 -8.51
C SER A 36 -28.77 -0.40 -7.66
N LYS A 37 -29.01 -1.33 -6.74
CA LYS A 37 -27.94 -1.95 -5.93
C LYS A 37 -27.04 -2.80 -6.83
N VAL A 38 -25.73 -2.70 -6.62
CA VAL A 38 -24.70 -3.40 -7.39
C VAL A 38 -23.73 -4.07 -6.43
N ASP A 39 -23.26 -5.26 -6.80
CA ASP A 39 -22.13 -5.90 -6.14
C ASP A 39 -20.77 -5.28 -6.50
N CYS A 40 -19.81 -5.36 -5.57
CA CYS A 40 -18.45 -4.87 -5.75
C CYS A 40 -17.74 -5.52 -6.95
N ASN A 41 -17.99 -6.80 -7.22
CA ASN A 41 -17.34 -7.56 -8.29
C ASN A 41 -18.01 -7.42 -9.67
N GLN A 42 -19.13 -6.72 -9.75
CA GLN A 42 -19.94 -6.65 -10.97
C GLN A 42 -19.37 -5.64 -11.99
N ALA A 43 -19.02 -6.08 -13.21
CA ALA A 43 -18.42 -5.21 -14.23
C ALA A 43 -19.42 -4.25 -14.91
N MET A 44 -20.69 -4.66 -15.02
CA MET A 44 -21.76 -3.87 -15.64
C MET A 44 -23.04 -3.99 -14.83
N CYS A 45 -23.83 -2.92 -14.75
CA CYS A 45 -25.12 -2.98 -14.07
C CYS A 45 -26.09 -3.89 -14.83
N ILE A 46 -26.60 -4.95 -14.19
CA ILE A 46 -27.56 -5.89 -14.79
C ILE A 46 -28.92 -5.22 -15.03
N ALA A 47 -29.28 -4.19 -14.25
CA ALA A 47 -30.57 -3.52 -14.35
C ALA A 47 -30.66 -2.50 -15.50
N CYS A 48 -29.55 -1.83 -15.86
CA CYS A 48 -29.57 -0.76 -16.87
C CYS A 48 -28.46 -0.84 -17.93
N GLY A 49 -27.58 -1.85 -17.86
CA GLY A 49 -26.50 -2.05 -18.83
C GLY A 49 -25.34 -1.07 -18.76
N SER A 50 -25.33 -0.09 -17.84
CA SER A 50 -24.20 0.86 -17.75
C SER A 50 -22.95 0.18 -17.20
N MET A 51 -21.80 0.42 -17.83
CA MET A 51 -20.51 -0.07 -17.34
C MET A 51 -20.15 0.62 -16.03
N LEU A 52 -19.72 -0.16 -15.04
CA LEU A 52 -19.38 0.37 -13.73
C LEU A 52 -17.89 0.59 -13.66
N LYS A 53 -17.49 1.82 -13.32
CA LYS A 53 -16.08 2.15 -13.18
C LYS A 53 -15.48 1.31 -12.05
N GLU A 54 -14.43 0.57 -12.36
CA GLU A 54 -13.67 -0.15 -11.36
C GLU A 54 -13.05 0.86 -10.40
N ILE A 55 -13.29 0.66 -9.10
CA ILE A 55 -12.51 1.35 -8.07
C ILE A 55 -11.15 0.67 -8.11
N LYS A 56 -10.21 1.27 -8.85
CA LYS A 56 -8.80 0.96 -8.66
C LYS A 56 -8.50 1.29 -7.20
N LYS A 57 -8.43 0.28 -6.33
CA LYS A 57 -7.76 0.44 -5.05
C LYS A 57 -6.38 0.95 -5.41
N THR A 58 -6.10 2.21 -5.11
CA THR A 58 -4.74 2.76 -5.21
C THR A 58 -3.90 2.10 -4.14
N GLN A 59 -3.64 0.79 -4.28
CA GLN A 59 -2.55 0.12 -3.62
C GLN A 59 -1.30 0.51 -4.41
N ALA A 60 -0.90 1.77 -4.29
CA ALA A 60 0.46 2.18 -4.57
C ALA A 60 1.35 1.69 -3.40
N ALA A 61 1.37 0.39 -3.17
CA ALA A 61 2.57 -0.24 -2.63
C ALA A 61 3.34 -0.63 -3.89
N GLU A 62 4.24 0.24 -4.35
CA GLU A 62 5.18 -0.14 -5.40
C GLU A 62 5.86 -1.44 -4.98
N SER A 63 5.49 -2.53 -5.66
CA SER A 63 6.02 -3.84 -5.39
C SER A 63 7.35 -3.96 -6.10
N TYR A 64 8.40 -3.43 -5.48
CA TYR A 64 9.77 -3.61 -5.96
C TYR A 64 10.16 -5.10 -5.89
N HIS A 65 11.01 -5.54 -6.81
CA HIS A 65 11.48 -6.91 -6.80
C HIS A 65 12.31 -7.16 -5.52
N PRO A 66 12.07 -8.24 -4.77
CA PRO A 66 12.77 -8.53 -3.50
C PRO A 66 14.29 -8.49 -3.61
N ALA A 67 14.84 -8.94 -4.74
CA ALA A 67 16.27 -8.89 -5.00
C ALA A 67 16.84 -7.45 -5.03
N ILE A 68 16.11 -6.50 -5.61
CA ILE A 68 16.54 -5.09 -5.68
C ILE A 68 16.59 -4.51 -4.27
N ILE A 69 15.60 -4.82 -3.44
CA ILE A 69 15.53 -4.36 -2.04
C ILE A 69 16.66 -4.97 -1.21
N GLY A 70 16.99 -6.24 -1.44
CA GLY A 70 18.12 -6.92 -0.80
C GLY A 70 19.46 -6.29 -1.18
N ILE A 71 19.71 -6.07 -2.47
CA ILE A 71 20.94 -5.42 -2.96
C ILE A 71 21.09 -4.01 -2.38
N LEU A 72 19.99 -3.25 -2.32
CA LEU A 72 20.01 -1.91 -1.78
C LEU A 72 20.26 -1.88 -0.26
N SER A 73 19.75 -2.89 0.45
CA SER A 73 20.01 -3.08 1.90
C SER A 73 21.42 -3.56 2.20
N PHE A 74 22.10 -4.17 1.22
CA PHE A 74 23.50 -4.58 1.33
C PHE A 74 24.42 -3.35 1.26
N PHE A 75 24.11 -2.41 0.37
CA PHE A 75 24.93 -1.19 0.20
C PHE A 75 24.82 -0.24 1.39
N LEU A 76 23.64 -0.15 2.01
CA LEU A 76 23.43 0.69 3.18
C LEU A 76 22.39 0.08 4.11
N VAL A 77 22.83 -0.20 5.34
CA VAL A 77 21.98 -0.83 6.36
C VAL A 77 20.77 0.07 6.65
N GLY A 78 19.58 -0.51 6.63
CA GLY A 78 18.30 0.18 6.83
C GLY A 78 17.64 0.78 5.57
N LEU A 79 18.31 0.87 4.40
CA LEU A 79 17.69 1.47 3.19
C LEU A 79 16.48 0.69 2.67
N GLY A 80 16.58 -0.64 2.57
CA GLY A 80 15.45 -1.43 2.06
C GLY A 80 14.20 -1.30 2.93
N GLN A 81 14.38 -1.19 4.25
CA GLN A 81 13.27 -0.97 5.18
C GLN A 81 12.64 0.42 5.01
N ILE A 82 13.43 1.46 4.77
CA ILE A 82 12.96 2.82 4.51
C ILE A 82 12.10 2.86 3.23
N ILE A 83 12.56 2.23 2.16
CA ILE A 83 11.84 2.19 0.87
C ILE A 83 10.57 1.34 0.96
N MET A 84 10.59 0.30 1.80
CA MET A 84 9.38 -0.44 2.17
C MET A 84 8.46 0.35 3.12
N GLY A 85 8.67 1.65 3.34
CA GLY A 85 7.79 2.49 4.17
C GLY A 85 7.93 2.24 5.68
N GLN A 86 8.94 1.47 6.10
CA GLN A 86 9.27 1.19 7.49
C GLN A 86 10.39 2.14 7.98
N ILE A 87 10.16 3.44 7.79
CA ILE A 87 11.17 4.50 7.97
C ILE A 87 11.81 4.45 9.36
N PHE A 88 11.00 4.29 10.41
CA PHE A 88 11.50 4.32 11.78
C PHE A 88 12.39 3.11 12.10
N LYS A 89 12.05 1.90 11.63
CA LYS A 89 12.92 0.71 11.80
C LYS A 89 14.23 0.89 11.04
N GLY A 90 14.15 1.32 9.78
CA GLY A 90 15.33 1.52 8.95
C GLY A 90 16.28 2.58 9.51
N LEU A 91 15.77 3.67 10.06
CA LEU A 91 16.58 4.70 10.72
C LEU A 91 17.27 4.16 11.98
N VAL A 92 16.56 3.41 12.82
CA VAL A 92 17.15 2.79 14.03
C VAL A 92 18.24 1.80 13.64
N MET A 93 18.00 0.93 12.64
CA MET A 93 18.99 0.00 12.11
C MET A 93 20.25 0.71 11.59
N LEU A 94 20.08 1.81 10.85
CA LEU A 94 21.17 2.62 10.33
C LEU A 94 22.02 3.20 11.48
N VAL A 95 21.40 3.86 12.46
CA VAL A 95 22.12 4.49 13.58
C VAL A 95 22.81 3.45 14.45
N VAL A 96 22.12 2.36 14.80
CA VAL A 96 22.69 1.28 15.62
C VAL A 96 23.86 0.61 14.91
N SER A 97 23.70 0.28 13.62
CA SER A 97 24.79 -0.33 12.84
C SER A 97 26.00 0.60 12.71
N PHE A 98 25.78 1.91 12.55
CA PHE A 98 26.86 2.89 12.49
C PHE A 98 27.65 2.96 13.81
N ILE A 99 26.96 3.02 14.95
CA ILE A 99 27.60 3.01 16.28
C ILE A 99 28.37 1.72 16.53
N LEU A 100 27.77 0.56 16.23
CA LEU A 100 28.42 -0.74 16.43
C LEU A 100 29.65 -0.91 15.54
N THR A 101 29.58 -0.43 14.31
CA THR A 101 30.70 -0.46 13.36
C THR A 101 31.86 0.39 13.87
N LEU A 102 31.59 1.56 14.48
CA LEU A 102 32.62 2.41 15.11
C LEU A 102 33.26 1.74 16.33
N ILE A 103 32.48 1.11 17.21
CA ILE A 103 32.98 0.47 18.44
C ILE A 103 33.81 -0.78 18.11
N THR A 104 33.36 -1.58 17.15
CA THR A 104 33.98 -2.89 16.84
C THR A 104 34.97 -2.84 15.68
N LEU A 105 35.37 -1.63 15.23
CA LEU A 105 36.24 -1.44 14.06
C LEU A 105 35.76 -2.20 12.81
N GLY A 106 34.44 -2.26 12.62
CA GLY A 106 33.81 -2.87 11.45
C GLY A 106 33.57 -4.38 11.48
N LEU A 107 34.03 -5.10 12.52
CA LEU A 107 33.74 -6.54 12.64
C LEU A 107 32.24 -6.83 12.75
N SER A 108 31.47 -5.95 13.40
CA SER A 108 30.02 -6.11 13.51
C SER A 108 29.28 -6.06 12.16
N SER A 109 29.87 -5.43 11.15
CA SER A 109 29.24 -5.25 9.84
C SER A 109 29.05 -6.59 9.11
N PHE A 110 29.97 -7.55 9.29
CA PHE A 110 29.86 -8.88 8.69
C PHE A 110 28.65 -9.68 9.16
N ILE A 111 28.13 -9.39 10.36
CA ILE A 111 26.99 -10.11 10.94
C ILE A 111 25.69 -9.33 10.69
N ILE A 112 25.72 -8.00 10.85
CA ILE A 112 24.51 -7.17 10.77
C ILE A 112 24.02 -7.04 9.32
N THR A 113 24.93 -6.90 8.36
CA THR A 113 24.57 -6.73 6.95
C THR A 113 23.77 -7.91 6.38
N PRO A 114 24.16 -9.19 6.51
CA PRO A 114 23.36 -10.30 5.98
C PRO A 114 22.00 -10.41 6.67
N ILE A 115 21.92 -10.16 7.99
CA ILE A 115 20.64 -10.20 8.73
C ILE A 115 19.69 -9.14 8.20
N ASN A 116 20.17 -7.90 8.01
CA ASN A 116 19.37 -6.81 7.47
C ASN A 116 18.90 -7.08 6.03
N VAL A 117 19.76 -7.66 5.20
CA VAL A 117 19.41 -8.05 3.82
C VAL A 117 18.30 -9.11 3.82
N ILE A 118 18.43 -10.15 4.65
CA ILE A 118 17.42 -11.22 4.75
C ILE A 118 16.07 -10.65 5.20
N ASP A 119 16.06 -9.84 6.26
CA ASP A 119 14.85 -9.20 6.78
C ASP A 119 14.18 -8.32 5.72
N ALA A 120 14.96 -7.50 5.00
CA ALA A 120 14.42 -6.64 3.94
C ALA A 120 13.81 -7.44 2.77
N VAL A 121 14.43 -8.55 2.37
CA VAL A 121 13.91 -9.45 1.32
C VAL A 121 12.62 -10.16 1.79
N LEU A 122 12.55 -10.57 3.05
CA LEU A 122 11.41 -11.29 3.59
C LEU A 122 10.19 -10.36 3.72
N ILE A 123 10.40 -9.13 4.18
CA ILE A 123 9.38 -8.09 4.22
C ILE A 123 8.90 -7.71 2.81
N ALA A 124 9.81 -7.61 1.85
CA ALA A 124 9.46 -7.39 0.45
C ALA A 124 8.54 -8.49 -0.09
N ASN A 125 8.86 -9.75 0.21
CA ASN A 125 8.04 -10.90 -0.18
C ASN A 125 6.65 -10.84 0.46
N LYS A 126 6.53 -10.47 1.74
CA LYS A 126 5.24 -10.30 2.42
C LYS A 126 4.38 -9.20 1.79
N LYS A 127 4.98 -8.04 1.47
CA LYS A 127 4.27 -6.96 0.77
C LYS A 127 3.81 -7.38 -0.63
N ARG A 128 4.65 -8.11 -1.37
CA ARG A 128 4.29 -8.67 -2.68
C ARG A 128 3.12 -9.66 -2.60
N GLN A 129 2.99 -10.38 -1.48
CA GLN A 129 1.86 -11.27 -1.19
C GLN A 129 0.58 -10.53 -0.76
N GLY A 130 0.59 -9.19 -0.70
CA GLY A 130 -0.57 -8.40 -0.27
C GLY A 130 -0.85 -8.47 1.24
N LYS A 131 0.08 -8.99 2.04
CA LYS A 131 -0.02 -8.99 3.51
C LYS A 131 0.26 -7.58 4.04
N GLN A 132 -0.50 -7.17 5.06
CA GLN A 132 -0.23 -5.93 5.76
C GLN A 132 1.02 -6.13 6.63
N VAL A 133 2.07 -5.34 6.38
CA VAL A 133 3.31 -5.36 7.19
C VAL A 133 3.25 -4.22 8.19
N GLY A 134 3.51 -4.54 9.47
CA GLY A 134 3.55 -3.55 10.53
C GLY A 134 4.71 -2.56 10.37
N LYS A 135 4.58 -1.37 10.97
CA LYS A 135 5.67 -0.36 11.01
C LYS A 135 6.89 -0.82 11.82
N TRP A 136 6.74 -1.86 12.63
CA TRP A 136 7.75 -2.42 13.53
C TRP A 136 7.71 -3.95 13.51
N GLU A 137 7.77 -4.52 12.30
CA GLU A 137 7.84 -5.96 12.09
C GLU A 137 9.27 -6.37 11.73
N PHE A 138 9.72 -7.49 12.27
CA PHE A 138 10.95 -8.19 11.89
C PHE A 138 10.55 -9.54 11.32
N PHE A 139 11.22 -9.95 10.24
CA PHE A 139 10.94 -11.20 9.52
C PHE A 139 9.47 -11.32 9.11
#